data_AF-A0A5E4LH49-F1
#
_entry.id   AF-A0A5E4LH49-F1
#
_cell.length_a   1.000
_cell.length_b   1.000
_cell.length_c   1.000
_cell.angle_alpha   90.00
_cell.angle_beta   90.00
_cell.angle_gamma   90.00
#
_symmetry.space_group_name_H-M   'P 1'
#
loop_
_entity.id
_entity.type
_entity.pdbx_description
1 polymer ?
#
loop_
_entity_poly.entity_id
_entity_poly.type
_entity_poly.pdbx_seq_one_letter_code
_entity_poly.pdbx_strand_id
1 'polypeptide(L)'
;MDLVEIPKVGKTWRIQIGPDGKLAAKEVSAAAAGHKLVKVVGKHTIRGGKVQVALHDGRTLLADNAVKVGSTLQVSVPAFKINKALPLESGVRCLITSGKHAGEMATLEKIIERVGSMDSEASLKSGNESFVTVTKYLFVVDNEFA
;
A
#
# COMPACT_ATOMS: atom_id res chain seq x y z
N MET A 1 7.78 0.14 -0.57
CA MET A 1 7.84 0.19 0.90
C MET A 1 8.94 -0.75 1.30
N ASP A 2 10.16 -0.23 1.21
CA ASP A 2 11.35 -1.07 1.19
C ASP A 2 11.93 -1.11 2.59
N LEU A 3 12.41 -2.30 2.97
CA LEU A 3 13.09 -2.52 4.24
C LEU A 3 14.59 -2.53 3.98
N VAL A 4 15.32 -1.73 4.74
CA VAL A 4 16.77 -1.63 4.70
C VAL A 4 17.29 -2.05 6.07
N GLU A 5 18.02 -3.15 6.12
CA GLU A 5 18.63 -3.67 7.35
C GLU A 5 20.13 -3.36 7.35
N ILE A 6 20.67 -2.89 8.47
CA ILE A 6 22.11 -2.77 8.69
C ILE A 6 22.51 -3.76 9.79
N PRO A 7 23.03 -4.95 9.43
CA PRO A 7 23.30 -6.02 10.39
C PRO A 7 24.27 -5.61 11.52
N LYS A 8 25.26 -4.76 11.21
CA LYS A 8 26.22 -4.25 12.21
C LYS A 8 25.58 -3.45 13.33
N VAL A 9 24.44 -2.81 13.04
CA VAL A 9 23.69 -1.96 13.99
C VAL A 9 22.51 -2.75 14.59
N GLY A 10 22.15 -3.88 13.99
CA GLY A 10 20.99 -4.68 14.41
C GLY A 10 19.65 -3.96 14.22
N LYS A 11 19.61 -2.98 13.31
CA LYS A 11 18.46 -2.11 13.07
C LYS A 11 17.96 -2.25 11.64
N THR A 12 16.65 -2.13 11.49
CA THR A 12 15.96 -2.14 10.19
C THR A 12 15.16 -0.85 10.07
N TRP A 13 15.18 -0.26 8.88
CA TRP A 13 14.41 0.92 8.54
C TRP A 13 13.48 0.64 7.37
N ARG A 14 12.26 1.18 7.44
CA ARG A 14 11.34 1.26 6.32
C ARG A 14 11.51 2.60 5.62
N ILE A 15 11.73 2.56 4.32
CA ILE A 15 11.73 3.74 3.47
C ILE A 15 10.29 4.02 3.04
N GLN A 16 9.77 5.18 3.45
CA GLN A 16 8.41 5.63 3.17
C GLN A 16 8.37 7.13 2.94
N ILE A 17 7.22 7.65 2.52
CA ILE A 17 7.01 9.09 2.38
C ILE A 17 6.67 9.64 3.76
N GLY A 18 7.47 10.60 4.22
CA GLY A 18 7.25 11.33 5.46
C GLY A 18 6.20 12.44 5.30
N PRO A 19 5.76 13.05 6.42
CA PRO A 19 4.72 14.08 6.41
C PRO A 19 5.04 15.33 5.58
N ASP A 20 6.31 15.55 5.26
CA ASP A 20 6.79 16.64 4.41
C ASP A 20 6.80 16.29 2.91
N GLY A 21 6.25 15.13 2.54
CA GLY A 21 6.21 14.62 1.17
C GLY A 21 7.55 14.07 0.66
N LYS A 22 8.60 14.02 1.51
CA LYS A 22 9.92 13.50 1.15
C LYS A 22 10.12 12.07 1.63
N LEU A 23 11.15 11.41 1.12
CA LEU A 23 11.52 10.09 1.63
C LEU A 23 12.08 10.21 3.05
N ALA A 24 11.52 9.43 3.96
CA ALA A 24 11.94 9.30 5.34
C ALA A 24 12.26 7.83 5.64
N ALA A 25 13.37 7.61 6.35
CA ALA A 25 13.74 6.31 6.90
C ALA A 25 13.16 6.20 8.31
N LYS A 26 12.21 5.28 8.51
CA LYS A 26 11.60 5.03 9.81
C LYS A 26 12.06 3.71 10.39
N GLU A 27 12.61 3.73 11.59
CA GLU A 27 13.03 2.52 12.29
C GLU A 27 11.82 1.61 12.55
N VAL A 28 11.95 0.32 12.21
CA VAL A 28 10.90 -0.68 12.42
C VAL A 28 11.30 -1.64 13.53
N SER A 29 10.30 -2.12 14.27
CA SER A 29 10.51 -3.16 15.28
C SER A 29 10.91 -4.48 14.62
N ALA A 30 11.56 -5.38 15.37
CA ALA A 30 11.94 -6.71 14.88
C ALA A 30 10.72 -7.51 14.36
N ALA A 31 9.54 -7.33 14.97
CA ALA A 31 8.30 -7.98 14.51
C ALA A 31 7.83 -7.45 13.14
N ALA A 32 7.97 -6.15 12.90
CA ALA A 32 7.63 -5.51 11.64
C ALA A 32 8.71 -5.66 10.55
N ALA A 33 9.94 -6.01 10.93
CA ALA A 33 11.05 -6.24 10.00
C ALA A 33 10.87 -7.53 9.17
N GLY A 34 10.08 -8.49 9.64
CA GLY A 34 9.83 -9.76 8.93
C GLY A 34 8.81 -9.67 7.79
N HIS A 35 8.17 -8.52 7.59
CA HIS A 35 7.15 -8.37 6.56
C HIS A 35 7.12 -6.96 5.96
N LYS A 36 6.68 -6.85 4.71
CA LYS A 36 6.47 -5.57 4.05
C LYS A 36 5.10 -5.48 3.40
N LEU A 37 4.64 -4.25 3.19
CA LEU A 37 3.40 -3.97 2.48
C LEU A 37 3.68 -3.72 1.00
N VAL A 38 2.90 -4.33 0.13
CA VAL A 38 2.98 -4.16 -1.33
C VAL A 38 1.60 -3.89 -1.93
N LYS A 39 1.47 -2.83 -2.70
CA LYS A 39 0.21 -2.47 -3.37
C LYS A 39 0.07 -3.24 -4.67
N VAL A 40 -1.13 -3.77 -4.91
CA VAL A 40 -1.50 -4.39 -6.19
C VAL A 40 -1.82 -3.30 -7.20
N VAL A 41 -1.03 -3.24 -8.27
CA VAL A 41 -1.19 -2.24 -9.35
C VAL A 41 -1.84 -2.83 -10.59
N GLY A 42 -1.81 -4.15 -10.74
CA GLY A 42 -2.40 -4.83 -11.89
C GLY A 42 -2.80 -6.27 -11.55
N LYS A 43 -3.71 -6.81 -12.34
CA LYS A 43 -4.21 -8.18 -12.19
C LYS A 43 -4.44 -8.77 -13.58
N HIS A 44 -3.88 -9.94 -13.81
CA HIS A 44 -3.96 -10.65 -15.08
C HIS A 44 -4.30 -12.12 -14.84
N THR A 45 -5.22 -12.65 -15.63
CA THR A 45 -5.49 -14.09 -15.67
C THR A 45 -4.50 -14.73 -16.62
N ILE A 46 -3.76 -15.73 -16.14
CA ILE A 46 -2.76 -16.47 -16.92
C ILE A 46 -3.29 -17.85 -17.32
N ARG A 47 -2.53 -18.56 -18.16
CA ARG A 47 -2.86 -19.91 -18.61
C ARG A 47 -3.13 -20.84 -17.42
N GLY A 48 -4.15 -21.69 -17.55
CA GLY A 48 -4.59 -22.58 -16.47
C GLY A 48 -5.51 -21.91 -15.45
N GLY A 49 -6.12 -20.76 -15.78
CA GLY A 49 -7.12 -20.10 -14.95
C GLY A 49 -6.59 -19.46 -13.66
N LYS A 50 -5.25 -19.39 -13.52
CA LYS A 50 -4.61 -18.78 -12.35
C LYS A 50 -4.60 -17.27 -12.48
N VAL A 51 -4.62 -16.58 -11.34
CA VAL A 51 -4.53 -15.12 -11.27
C VAL A 51 -3.12 -14.72 -10.87
N GLN A 52 -2.53 -13.83 -11.65
CA GLN A 52 -1.26 -13.17 -11.36
C GLN A 52 -1.52 -11.70 -11.05
N VAL A 53 -0.98 -11.22 -9.93
CA VAL A 53 -1.03 -9.81 -9.55
C VAL A 53 0.33 -9.16 -9.77
N ALA A 54 0.31 -7.95 -10.33
CA ALA A 54 1.48 -7.08 -10.44
C ALA A 54 1.52 -6.13 -9.25
N LEU A 55 2.70 -5.98 -8.67
CA LEU A 55 2.94 -5.19 -7.47
C LEU A 55 3.65 -3.87 -7.80
N HIS A 56 3.51 -2.88 -6.93
CA HIS A 56 4.10 -1.55 -7.11
C HIS A 56 5.64 -1.55 -7.12
N ASP A 57 6.27 -2.59 -6.58
CA ASP A 57 7.73 -2.77 -6.57
C ASP A 57 8.25 -3.52 -7.82
N GLY A 58 7.40 -3.72 -8.83
CA GLY A 58 7.75 -4.37 -10.09
C GLY A 58 7.73 -5.90 -10.04
N ARG A 59 7.43 -6.50 -8.88
CA ARG A 59 7.32 -7.95 -8.74
C ARG A 59 5.93 -8.44 -9.15
N THR A 60 5.81 -9.74 -9.39
CA THR A 60 4.52 -10.40 -9.60
C THR A 60 4.35 -11.57 -8.65
N LEU A 61 3.10 -11.87 -8.29
CA LEU A 61 2.74 -12.99 -7.43
C LEU A 61 1.52 -13.71 -7.99
N LEU A 62 1.45 -15.02 -7.75
CA LEU A 62 0.18 -15.73 -7.89
C LEU A 62 -0.66 -15.42 -6.65
N ALA A 63 -1.91 -15.06 -6.86
CA ALA A 63 -2.84 -14.71 -5.80
C ALA A 63 -4.23 -15.27 -6.11
N ASP A 64 -5.10 -15.27 -5.10
CA ASP A 64 -6.50 -15.63 -5.29
C ASP A 64 -7.24 -14.58 -6.10
N ASN A 65 -8.31 -15.02 -6.76
CA ASN A 65 -9.16 -14.13 -7.55
C ASN A 65 -9.88 -13.07 -6.70
N ALA A 66 -9.95 -13.24 -5.37
CA ALA A 66 -10.52 -12.26 -4.46
C ALA A 66 -9.69 -10.97 -4.36
N VAL A 67 -8.39 -11.02 -4.68
CA VAL A 67 -7.53 -9.83 -4.62
C VAL A 67 -7.91 -8.84 -5.73
N LYS A 68 -8.19 -7.60 -5.33
CA LYS A 68 -8.55 -6.49 -6.23
C LYS A 68 -7.38 -5.54 -6.43
N VAL A 69 -7.33 -4.90 -7.59
CA VAL A 69 -6.38 -3.80 -7.86
C VAL A 69 -6.63 -2.66 -6.88
N GLY A 70 -5.56 -2.03 -6.38
CA GLY A 70 -5.63 -1.00 -5.34
C GLY A 70 -5.49 -1.54 -3.92
N SER A 71 -5.71 -2.84 -3.70
CA SER A 71 -5.50 -3.49 -2.41
C SER A 71 -4.02 -3.55 -2.05
N THR A 72 -3.70 -3.58 -0.76
CA THR A 72 -2.35 -3.82 -0.26
C THR A 72 -2.22 -5.25 0.26
N LEU A 73 -1.12 -5.93 -0.04
CA LEU A 73 -0.78 -7.25 0.50
C LEU A 73 0.35 -7.09 1.51
N GLN A 74 0.24 -7.77 2.64
CA GLN A 74 1.34 -7.98 3.57
C GLN A 74 2.08 -9.25 3.14
N VAL A 75 3.36 -9.11 2.81
CA VAL A 75 4.20 -10.21 2.36
C VAL A 75 5.37 -10.43 3.30
N SER A 76 5.73 -11.68 3.55
CA SER A 76 6.88 -12.03 4.38
C SER A 76 8.20 -11.68 3.67
N VAL A 77 9.22 -11.28 4.42
CA VAL A 77 10.59 -11.10 3.92
C VAL A 77 11.49 -12.04 4.74
N PRO A 78 12.33 -12.88 4.11
CA PRO A 78 12.69 -12.91 2.69
C PRO A 78 11.81 -13.80 1.81
N ALA A 79 10.97 -14.68 2.38
CA ALA A 79 10.28 -15.74 1.64
C ALA A 79 9.23 -15.25 0.62
N PHE A 80 8.81 -13.98 0.71
CA PHE A 80 7.87 -13.31 -0.21
C PHE A 80 6.54 -14.05 -0.38
N LYS A 81 5.99 -14.57 0.72
CA LYS A 81 4.67 -15.22 0.78
C LYS A 81 3.62 -14.22 1.28
N ILE A 82 2.41 -14.34 0.76
CA ILE A 82 1.27 -13.50 1.18
C ILE A 82 0.83 -13.96 2.57
N ASN A 83 0.88 -13.06 3.54
CA ASN A 83 0.39 -13.28 4.89
C ASN A 83 -1.04 -12.76 5.05
N LYS A 84 -1.32 -11.57 4.50
CA LYS A 84 -2.60 -10.87 4.65
C LYS A 84 -2.90 -10.02 3.43
N ALA A 85 -4.18 -9.88 3.10
CA ALA A 85 -4.68 -8.91 2.13
C ALA A 85 -5.47 -7.81 2.84
N LEU A 86 -5.22 -6.56 2.46
CA LEU A 86 -5.88 -5.36 2.93
C LEU A 86 -6.65 -4.75 1.74
N PRO A 87 -7.96 -4.99 1.63
CA PRO A 87 -8.75 -4.46 0.53
C PRO A 87 -8.90 -2.94 0.64
N LEU A 88 -9.03 -2.28 -0.51
CA LEU A 88 -9.30 -0.84 -0.57
C LEU A 88 -10.81 -0.61 -0.43
N GLU A 89 -11.27 -0.41 0.81
CA GLU A 89 -12.68 -0.25 1.16
C GLU A 89 -12.89 0.94 2.10
N SER A 90 -14.11 1.47 2.17
CA SER A 90 -14.45 2.56 3.09
C SER A 90 -14.13 2.17 4.55
N GLY A 91 -13.52 3.10 5.28
CA GLY A 91 -13.09 2.94 6.67
C GLY A 91 -11.63 2.52 6.85
N VAL A 92 -10.92 2.15 5.78
CA VAL A 92 -9.49 1.78 5.90
C VAL A 92 -8.58 3.00 5.97
N ARG A 93 -7.44 2.83 6.65
CA ARG A 93 -6.39 3.84 6.73
C ARG A 93 -5.47 3.75 5.52
N CYS A 94 -5.17 4.89 4.92
CA CYS A 94 -4.35 5.01 3.72
C CYS A 94 -3.22 6.02 3.94
N LEU A 95 -2.01 5.64 3.51
CA LEU A 95 -0.92 6.56 3.27
C LEU A 95 -1.07 7.13 1.85
N ILE A 96 -0.97 8.44 1.70
CA ILE A 96 -1.00 9.08 0.38
C ILE A 96 0.40 9.15 -0.18
N THR A 97 0.62 8.52 -1.33
CA THR A 97 1.97 8.37 -1.88
C THR A 97 2.36 9.46 -2.86
N SER A 98 1.43 10.29 -3.31
CA SER A 98 1.69 11.33 -4.32
C SER A 98 0.63 12.43 -4.28
N GLY A 99 0.91 13.54 -4.94
CA GLY A 99 0.06 14.72 -5.01
C GLY A 99 0.31 15.71 -3.87
N LYS A 100 -0.60 16.67 -3.73
CA LYS A 100 -0.49 17.77 -2.73
C LYS A 100 -0.48 17.26 -1.28
N HIS A 101 -1.16 16.14 -1.02
CA HIS A 101 -1.30 15.52 0.30
C HIS A 101 -0.33 14.35 0.51
N ALA A 102 0.77 14.28 -0.26
CA ALA A 102 1.75 13.21 -0.14
C ALA A 102 2.35 13.15 1.28
N GLY A 103 2.41 11.96 1.86
CA GLY A 103 2.89 11.75 3.22
C GLY A 103 1.83 11.84 4.31
N GLU A 104 0.63 12.32 3.99
CA GLU A 104 -0.48 12.34 4.93
C GLU A 104 -1.09 10.94 5.11
N MET A 105 -1.59 10.69 6.31
CA MET A 105 -2.30 9.48 6.69
C MET A 105 -3.78 9.84 6.87
N ALA A 106 -4.64 9.27 6.05
CA ALA A 106 -6.06 9.59 6.04
C ALA A 106 -6.93 8.34 5.96
N THR A 107 -8.15 8.45 6.46
CA THR A 107 -9.14 7.37 6.40
C THR A 107 -9.97 7.51 5.13
N LEU A 108 -10.14 6.42 4.38
CA LEU A 108 -10.95 6.39 3.18
C LEU A 108 -12.43 6.47 3.55
N GLU A 109 -13.14 7.50 3.13
CA GLU A 109 -14.59 7.61 3.37
C GLU A 109 -15.37 6.97 2.21
N LYS A 110 -15.05 7.37 0.98
CA LYS A 110 -15.79 6.93 -0.20
C LYS A 110 -14.91 6.91 -1.44
N ILE A 111 -15.08 5.87 -2.26
CA ILE A 111 -14.54 5.82 -3.61
C ILE A 111 -15.57 6.42 -4.56
N ILE A 112 -15.14 7.41 -5.35
CA ILE A 112 -15.93 8.08 -6.36
C ILE A 112 -15.48 7.51 -7.70
N GLU A 113 -16.21 6.49 -8.17
CA GLU A 113 -15.95 5.90 -9.47
C GLU A 113 -16.27 6.90 -10.58
N ARG A 114 -15.30 7.11 -11.47
CA ARG A 114 -15.47 7.93 -12.66
C ARG A 114 -15.67 7.01 -13.86
N VAL A 115 -16.60 7.38 -14.74
CA VAL A 115 -16.91 6.61 -15.94
C VAL A 115 -15.88 6.93 -17.03
N GLY A 116 -15.46 5.92 -17.78
CA GLY A 116 -14.53 6.07 -18.90
C GLY A 116 -13.06 5.90 -18.50
N SER A 117 -12.17 6.62 -19.18
CA SER A 117 -10.71 6.50 -19.00
C SER A 117 -10.14 7.36 -17.85
N MET A 118 -11.00 8.03 -17.09
CA MET A 118 -10.55 8.86 -15.97
C MET A 118 -10.25 7.99 -14.76
N ASP A 119 -9.14 8.28 -14.07
CA ASP A 119 -8.83 7.61 -12.82
C ASP A 119 -9.93 7.87 -11.78
N SER A 120 -10.29 6.83 -11.02
CA SER A 120 -11.28 6.97 -9.95
C SER A 120 -10.74 7.84 -8.82
N GLU A 121 -11.61 8.67 -8.26
CA GLU A 121 -11.30 9.55 -7.14
C GLU A 121 -11.66 8.89 -5.81
N ALA A 122 -11.11 9.41 -4.73
CA ALA A 122 -11.38 8.97 -3.38
C ALA A 122 -11.48 10.16 -2.45
N SER A 123 -12.56 10.20 -1.68
CA SER A 123 -12.75 11.14 -0.58
C SER A 123 -12.13 10.55 0.68
N LEU A 124 -11.23 11.32 1.27
CA LEU A 124 -10.45 10.95 2.44
C LEU A 124 -10.69 11.96 3.57
N LYS A 125 -10.55 11.49 4.79
CA LYS A 125 -10.58 12.32 6.00
C LYS A 125 -9.27 12.20 6.78
N SER A 126 -8.64 13.34 7.05
CA SER A 126 -7.45 13.50 7.87
C SER A 126 -7.80 14.39 9.06
N GLY A 127 -8.04 13.77 10.23
CA GLY A 127 -8.52 14.49 11.41
C GLY A 127 -9.87 15.18 11.16
N ASN A 128 -9.87 16.52 11.16
CA ASN A 128 -11.05 17.35 10.91
C ASN A 128 -11.18 17.83 9.45
N GLU A 129 -10.17 17.58 8.61
CA GLU A 129 -10.18 18.00 7.21
C GLU A 129 -10.56 16.83 6.30
N SER A 130 -11.38 17.13 5.29
CA SER A 130 -11.73 16.19 4.22
C SER A 130 -11.21 16.71 2.90
N PHE A 131 -10.60 15.84 2.10
CA PHE A 131 -10.11 16.17 0.77
C PHE A 131 -10.33 15.03 -0.22
N VAL A 132 -10.12 15.32 -1.50
CA VAL A 132 -10.26 14.37 -2.59
C VAL A 132 -8.91 14.14 -3.24
N THR A 133 -8.59 12.88 -3.50
CA THR A 133 -7.39 12.48 -4.24
C THR A 133 -7.72 11.38 -5.25
N VAL A 134 -6.74 10.98 -6.05
CA VAL A 134 -6.89 9.87 -6.99
C VAL A 134 -6.65 8.55 -6.26
N THR A 135 -7.51 7.55 -6.48
CA THR A 135 -7.37 6.20 -5.89
C THR A 135 -5.98 5.57 -6.12
N LYS A 136 -5.34 5.92 -7.24
CA LYS A 136 -3.96 5.53 -7.56
C LYS A 136 -2.94 5.95 -6.50
N TYR A 137 -3.16 7.08 -5.83
CA TYR A 137 -2.24 7.61 -4.80
C TYR A 137 -2.47 7.01 -3.41
N LEU A 138 -3.53 6.22 -3.23
CA LEU A 138 -3.82 5.59 -1.95
C LEU A 138 -2.97 4.35 -1.76
N PHE A 139 -2.36 4.21 -0.60
CA PHE A 139 -1.69 3.00 -0.18
C PHE A 139 -2.32 2.53 1.12
N VAL A 140 -3.10 1.45 1.09
CA VAL A 140 -3.75 0.93 2.30
C VAL A 140 -2.68 0.43 3.26
N VAL A 141 -2.80 0.83 4.52
CA VAL A 141 -1.87 0.46 5.58
C VAL A 141 -2.63 -0.14 6.76
N ASP A 142 -1.97 -1.02 7.50
CA ASP A 142 -2.50 -1.59 8.72
C ASP A 142 -2.26 -0.66 9.93
N ASN A 143 -2.83 -1.02 11.08
CA ASN A 143 -2.62 -0.28 12.33
C ASN A 143 -1.18 -0.42 12.86
N GLU A 144 -0.44 -1.43 12.40
CA GLU A 144 0.97 -1.66 12.75
C GLU A 144 1.91 -0.77 11.92
N PHE A 145 1.39 -0.13 10.88
CA PHE A 145 2.08 0.88 10.11
C PHE A 145 2.20 2.17 10.93
N ALA A 146 3.25 2.22 11.74
CA ALA A 146 3.73 3.42 12.39
C ALA A 146 4.66 4.17 11.43
#